data_AF-A0A662GBY0-F1
#
_entry.id   AF-A0A662GBY0-F1
#
_cell.length_a   1.000
_cell.length_b   1.000
_cell.length_c   1.000
_cell.angle_alpha   90.00
_cell.angle_beta   90.00
_cell.angle_gamma   90.00
#
_symmetry.space_group_name_H-M   'P 1'
#
loop_
_entity.id
_entity.type
_entity.pdbx_description
1 polymer ?
#
loop_
_entity_poly.entity_id
_entity_poly.type
_entity_poly.pdbx_seq_one_letter_code
_entity_poly.pdbx_strand_id
1 'polypeptide(L)'
;MVLCRGRIVERGPTDSIINNPAHPYTRMLLNSIPIPDPERRWRERIIPKVITGPSRHARGCVFYDNCRFRKERCLKEEPYLVEIEHNHEVACYLYT
;
A
#
# COMPACT_ATOMS: atom_id res chain seq x y z
N MET A 1 -11.84 -2.78 -1.16
CA MET A 1 -10.82 -3.51 -0.37
C MET A 1 -9.56 -3.65 -1.20
N VAL A 2 -8.39 -3.47 -0.58
CA VAL A 2 -7.06 -3.62 -1.21
C VAL A 2 -6.29 -4.73 -0.50
N LEU A 3 -5.73 -5.66 -1.29
CA LEU A 3 -4.97 -6.81 -0.80
C LEU A 3 -3.50 -6.69 -1.20
N CYS A 4 -2.59 -7.04 -0.28
CA CYS A 4 -1.17 -7.23 -0.58
C CYS A 4 -0.73 -8.59 -0.07
N ARG A 5 -0.24 -9.47 -0.95
CA ARG A 5 0.29 -10.81 -0.57
C ARG A 5 -0.68 -11.61 0.33
N GLY A 6 -1.97 -11.59 0.01
CA GLY A 6 -3.02 -12.31 0.75
C GLY A 6 -3.48 -11.66 2.05
N ARG A 7 -3.03 -10.44 2.38
CA ARG A 7 -3.47 -9.67 3.56
C ARG A 7 -4.26 -8.43 3.15
N ILE A 8 -5.30 -8.11 3.92
CA ILE A 8 -6.03 -6.84 3.77
C ILE A 8 -5.14 -5.72 4.30
N VAL A 9 -4.77 -4.78 3.43
CA VAL A 9 -3.94 -3.65 3.82
C VAL A 9 -4.73 -2.35 3.92
N GLU A 10 -5.87 -2.28 3.25
CA GLU A 10 -6.78 -1.13 3.29
C GLU A 10 -8.21 -1.55 2.93
N ARG A 11 -9.20 -1.04 3.66
CA ARG A 11 -10.62 -1.34 3.48
C ARG A 11 -11.44 -0.07 3.65
N GLY A 12 -12.47 0.10 2.83
CA GLY A 12 -13.39 1.22 2.93
C GLY A 12 -14.09 1.56 1.61
N PRO A 13 -14.88 2.64 1.58
CA PRO A 13 -15.56 3.11 0.39
C PRO A 13 -14.58 3.34 -0.77
N THR A 14 -15.02 3.03 -1.98
CA THR A 14 -14.19 3.20 -3.19
C THR A 14 -13.68 4.63 -3.33
N ASP A 15 -14.56 5.62 -3.14
CA ASP A 15 -14.20 7.03 -3.21
C ASP A 15 -13.13 7.42 -2.19
N SER A 16 -13.21 6.95 -0.95
CA SER A 16 -12.19 7.22 0.08
C SER A 16 -10.84 6.61 -0.29
N ILE A 17 -10.82 5.36 -0.76
CA ILE A 17 -9.58 4.67 -1.14
C ILE A 17 -8.92 5.32 -2.36
N ILE A 18 -9.70 5.73 -3.36
CA ILE A 18 -9.17 6.34 -4.59
C ILE A 18 -8.67 7.76 -4.32
N ASN A 19 -9.44 8.57 -3.60
CA ASN A 19 -9.14 10.00 -3.40
C ASN A 19 -8.17 10.24 -2.23
N ASN A 20 -8.23 9.41 -1.18
CA ASN A 20 -7.40 9.53 0.02
C ASN A 20 -6.75 8.19 0.40
N PRO A 21 -5.94 7.56 -0.48
CA PRO A 21 -5.29 6.29 -0.18
C PRO A 21 -4.37 6.44 1.04
N ALA A 22 -4.63 5.65 2.08
CA ALA A 22 -3.88 5.70 3.33
C ALA A 22 -2.65 4.80 3.31
N HIS A 23 -2.77 3.57 2.81
CA HIS A 23 -1.67 2.62 2.83
C HIS A 23 -0.62 2.97 1.75
N PRO A 24 0.69 2.96 2.05
CA PRO A 24 1.74 3.22 1.06
C PRO A 24 1.68 2.32 -0.18
N TYR A 25 1.24 1.08 -0.03
CA TYR A 25 0.97 0.15 -1.15
C TYR A 25 -0.16 0.64 -2.06
N THR A 26 -1.29 1.07 -1.50
CA THR A 26 -2.43 1.61 -2.27
C THR A 26 -2.02 2.86 -3.04
N ARG A 27 -1.26 3.76 -2.41
CA ARG A 27 -0.67 4.93 -3.08
C ARG A 27 0.20 4.52 -4.27
N MET A 28 1.03 3.50 -4.09
CA MET A 28 1.89 2.98 -5.16
C MET A 28 1.06 2.38 -6.31
N LEU A 29 0.00 1.64 -6.01
CA LEU A 29 -0.91 1.10 -7.04
C LEU A 29 -1.58 2.22 -7.84
N LEU A 30 -2.15 3.23 -7.17
CA LEU A 30 -2.83 4.34 -7.85
C LEU A 30 -1.87 5.15 -8.71
N ASN A 31 -0.65 5.40 -8.24
CA ASN A 31 0.38 6.09 -9.01
C ASN A 31 0.89 5.28 -10.21
N SER A 32 0.62 3.97 -10.27
CA SER A 32 0.99 3.12 -11.41
C SER A 32 -0.04 3.15 -12.55
N ILE A 33 -1.19 3.82 -12.34
CA ILE A 33 -2.24 3.93 -13.35
C ILE A 33 -1.80 4.90 -14.45
N PRO A 34 -1.79 4.48 -15.73
CA PRO A 34 -1.44 5.38 -16.81
C PRO A 34 -2.49 6.47 -17.02
N ILE A 35 -2.02 7.69 -17.29
CA ILE A 35 -2.90 8.77 -17.74
C ILE A 35 -3.24 8.49 -19.22
N PRO A 36 -4.52 8.37 -19.60
CA PRO A 36 -4.95 8.09 -20.96
C PRO A 36 -4.92 9.37 -21.80
N ASP A 37 -3.76 10.03 -21.87
CA ASP A 37 -3.52 11.24 -22.66
C ASP A 37 -2.34 10.96 -23.60
N PRO A 38 -2.57 10.89 -24.92
CA PRO A 38 -1.53 10.56 -25.90
C PRO A 38 -0.39 11.60 -25.95
N GLU A 39 -0.63 12.84 -25.53
CA GLU A 39 0.37 13.91 -25.49
C GLU A 39 1.19 13.90 -24.18
N ARG A 40 0.66 13.26 -23.12
CA ARG A 40 1.40 13.10 -21.85
C ARG A 40 2.27 11.85 -21.90
N ARG A 41 3.54 12.05 -22.29
CA ARG A 41 4.57 11.01 -22.15
C ARG A 41 4.67 10.54 -20.70
N TRP A 42 4.62 9.22 -20.49
CA TRP A 42 4.78 8.57 -19.18
C TRP A 42 6.16 8.95 -18.59
N ARG A 43 6.19 9.94 -17.69
CA ARG A 43 7.44 10.52 -17.18
C ARG A 43 8.06 9.75 -16.02
N GLU A 44 7.30 8.91 -15.33
CA GLU A 44 7.82 8.10 -14.23
C GLU A 44 7.34 6.66 -14.38
N ARG A 45 8.19 5.83 -14.98
CA ARG A 45 8.11 4.39 -14.81
C ARG A 45 8.48 4.14 -13.35
N ILE A 46 7.50 4.09 -12.44
CA ILE A 46 7.70 3.43 -11.15
C ILE A 46 7.94 1.98 -11.54
N ILE A 47 9.21 1.59 -11.71
CA ILE A 47 9.59 0.20 -11.87
C ILE A 47 9.52 -0.34 -10.44
N PRO A 48 8.48 -1.10 -10.06
CA PRO A 48 8.52 -1.78 -8.80
C PRO A 48 9.73 -2.71 -8.89
N LYS A 49 10.61 -2.68 -7.89
CA LYS A 49 11.69 -3.67 -7.82
C LYS A 49 10.99 -5.03 -7.79
N VAL A 50 11.01 -5.76 -8.90
CA VAL A 50 10.17 -6.94 -9.09
C VAL A 50 10.44 -7.90 -7.94
N ILE A 51 9.42 -8.13 -7.11
CA ILE A 51 9.58 -8.96 -5.92
C ILE A 51 9.31 -10.39 -6.33
N THR A 52 10.34 -11.11 -6.76
CA THR A 52 10.24 -12.49 -7.26
C THR A 52 10.25 -13.54 -6.14
N GLY A 53 9.79 -13.22 -4.94
CA GLY A 53 9.79 -14.16 -3.82
C GLY A 53 8.73 -13.90 -2.76
N PRO A 54 8.42 -14.91 -1.92
CA PRO A 54 7.60 -14.71 -0.73
C PRO A 54 8.18 -13.58 0.11
N SER A 55 7.31 -12.84 0.81
CA SER A 55 7.78 -11.86 1.79
C SER A 55 8.80 -12.55 2.69
N ARG A 56 10.04 -12.04 2.74
CA ARG A 56 11.05 -12.58 3.68
C ARG A 56 10.61 -12.42 5.14
N HIS A 57 9.58 -11.61 5.37
CA HIS A 57 9.00 -11.30 6.66
C HIS A 57 7.70 -12.08 6.81
N ALA A 58 7.77 -13.28 7.38
CA ALA A 58 6.60 -14.08 7.74
C ALA A 58 5.80 -13.49 8.93
N ARG A 59 6.42 -12.60 9.72
CA ARG A 59 5.84 -12.03 10.95
C ARG A 59 5.52 -10.53 10.87
N GLY A 60 6.05 -9.83 9.88
CA GLY A 60 5.98 -8.37 9.76
C GLY A 60 4.98 -7.89 8.71
N CYS A 61 4.98 -6.58 8.47
CA CYS A 61 4.23 -5.96 7.39
C CYS A 61 4.63 -6.55 6.03
N VAL A 62 3.64 -7.05 5.29
CA VAL A 62 3.82 -7.64 3.95
C VAL A 62 4.41 -6.69 2.90
N PHE A 63 4.34 -5.38 3.15
CA PHE A 63 4.86 -4.34 2.25
C PHE A 63 6.22 -3.77 2.69
N TYR A 64 6.82 -4.28 3.78
CA TYR A 64 8.04 -3.74 4.39
C TYR A 64 9.16 -3.43 3.38
N ASP A 65 9.48 -4.39 2.51
CA ASP A 65 10.60 -4.30 1.55
C ASP A 65 10.49 -3.14 0.56
N ASN A 66 9.27 -2.69 0.26
CA ASN A 66 8.99 -1.63 -0.72
C ASN A 66 8.45 -0.36 -0.05
N CYS A 67 8.19 -0.39 1.25
CA CYS A 67 7.67 0.75 1.97
C CYS A 67 8.78 1.77 2.22
N ARG A 68 8.60 2.98 1.68
CA ARG A 68 9.48 4.14 1.98
C ARG A 68 9.29 4.68 3.41
N PHE A 69 8.21 4.29 4.08
CA PHE A 69 7.85 4.72 5.43
C PHE A 69 8.00 3.60 6.47
N ARG A 70 8.78 2.57 6.16
CA ARG A 70 8.97 1.41 7.06
C ARG A 70 9.58 1.83 8.40
N LYS A 71 9.04 1.28 9.49
CA LYS A 71 9.56 1.41 10.86
C LYS A 71 10.12 0.05 11.32
N GLU A 72 10.95 0.03 12.36
CA GLU A 72 11.46 -1.24 12.92
C GLU A 72 10.34 -2.21 13.33
N ARG A 73 9.23 -1.67 13.87
CA ARG A 73 8.05 -2.45 14.25
C ARG A 73 7.44 -3.22 13.07
N CYS A 74 7.46 -2.63 11.87
CA CYS A 74 6.98 -3.25 10.65
C CYS A 74 7.75 -4.54 10.28
N LEU A 75 8.97 -4.74 10.80
CA LEU A 75 9.77 -5.93 10.57
C LEU A 75 9.32 -7.10 11.46
N LYS A 76 8.86 -6.79 12.68
CA LYS A 76 8.63 -7.75 13.76
C LYS A 76 7.17 -8.14 13.90
N GLU A 77 6.26 -7.21 13.63
CA GLU A 77 4.83 -7.36 13.85
C GLU A 77 4.02 -6.99 12.59
N GLU A 78 2.91 -7.72 12.41
CA GLU A 78 1.92 -7.42 11.38
C GLU A 78 0.96 -6.33 11.90
N PRO A 79 0.76 -5.22 11.18
CA PRO A 79 -0.19 -4.19 11.59
C PRO A 79 -1.63 -4.73 11.50
N TYR A 80 -2.44 -4.42 12.50
CA TYR A 80 -3.88 -4.68 12.48
C TYR A 80 -4.62 -3.56 11.75
N LEU A 81 -5.82 -3.85 11.26
CA LEU A 81 -6.69 -2.83 10.67
C LEU A 81 -7.13 -1.85 11.75
N VAL A 82 -6.90 -0.56 11.50
CA VAL A 82 -7.41 0.54 12.31
C VAL A 82 -8.26 1.46 11.48
N GLU A 83 -9.39 1.87 12.03
CA GLU A 83 -10.25 2.86 11.41
C GLU A 83 -9.60 4.25 11.54
N ILE A 84 -9.38 4.89 10.39
CA ILE A 84 -8.76 6.22 10.29
C ILE A 84 -9.79 7.30 9.94
N GLU A 85 -10.86 6.91 9.26
CA GLU A 85 -12.03 7.72 8.91
C GLU A 85 -13.26 6.80 8.85
N HIS A 86 -14.46 7.35 8.73
CA HIS A 86 -15.70 6.58 8.75
C HIS A 86 -15.70 5.45 7.71
N ASN A 87 -15.76 4.20 8.17
CA ASN A 87 -15.65 2.98 7.35
C ASN A 87 -14.36 2.87 6.53
N HIS A 88 -13.29 3.60 6.85
CA HIS A 88 -11.99 3.53 6.18
C HIS A 88 -10.94 3.02 7.15
N GLU A 89 -10.50 1.79 6.94
CA GLU A 89 -9.53 1.11 7.76
C GLU A 89 -8.23 0.85 7.01
N VAL A 90 -7.11 0.90 7.73
CA VAL A 90 -5.77 0.67 7.19
C VAL A 90 -4.95 -0.20 8.11
N ALA A 91 -4.20 -1.15 7.55
CA ALA A 91 -3.25 -1.97 8.31
C ALA A 91 -1.85 -1.34 8.18
N CYS A 92 -1.58 -0.26 8.92
CA CYS A 92 -0.30 0.45 8.84
C CYS A 92 0.10 1.16 10.14
N TYR A 93 1.34 0.94 10.60
CA TYR A 93 1.92 1.63 11.76
C TYR A 93 2.16 3.14 11.58
N LEU A 94 1.71 3.75 10.48
CA LEU A 94 1.65 5.21 10.38
C LEU A 94 0.46 5.79 11.16
N TYR A 95 -0.55 4.97 11.47
CA TYR A 95 -1.81 5.37 12.06
C TYR A 95 -2.05 4.74 13.46
N THR A 96 -0.99 4.22 14.07
CA THR A 96 -0.99 3.57 15.40
C THR A 96 0.33 3.79 16.11
#